data_AF-D4XAH5-F1
#
_entry.id   AF-D4XAH5-F1
#
_cell.length_a   1.000
_cell.length_b   1.000
_cell.length_c   1.000
_cell.angle_alpha   90.00
_cell.angle_beta   90.00
_cell.angle_gamma   90.00
#
_symmetry.space_group_name_H-M   'P 1'
#
loop_
_entity.id
_entity.type
_entity.pdbx_description
1 polymer ?
#
loop_
_entity_poly.entity_id
_entity_poly.type
_entity_poly.pdbx_seq_one_letter_code
_entity_poly.pdbx_strand_id
1 'polypeptide(L)'
;MRLGGKARMGRWHWTLSAALLLGGGQAAQGVTPEADRLWQAARADYVLQCAGCHRVDGRGSNPHGIPDFRQSVGAFVHLPAGRQYLIRVPGAAHSQLSNAELADVLNWLLKEFSASQLPADFIPYDEAEVARARPQRYDDVVPVRHQLAEELTSMGYSLSAYSYGSDRKP
;
A
#
# COMPACT_ATOMS: atom_id res chain seq x y z
N MET A 1 -13.76 63.79 -51.20
CA MET A 1 -13.12 65.12 -51.14
C MET A 1 -13.39 65.70 -49.76
N ARG A 2 -12.32 66.13 -49.07
CA ARG A 2 -12.26 66.81 -47.75
C ARG A 2 -12.54 65.94 -46.50
N LEU A 3 -11.47 65.61 -45.76
CA LEU A 3 -10.97 66.30 -44.53
C LEU A 3 -11.84 65.89 -43.33
N GLY A 4 -11.33 65.16 -42.33
CA GLY A 4 -10.22 65.55 -41.47
C GLY A 4 -10.81 66.07 -40.16
N GLY A 5 -10.55 65.41 -39.03
CA GLY A 5 -11.09 65.82 -37.74
C GLY A 5 -10.43 65.08 -36.58
N LYS A 6 -9.40 65.71 -36.01
CA LYS A 6 -8.61 65.25 -34.87
C LYS A 6 -9.39 65.40 -33.55
N ALA A 7 -9.09 64.46 -32.66
CA ALA A 7 -8.87 64.60 -31.21
C ALA A 7 -9.90 65.33 -30.35
N ARG A 8 -10.34 64.65 -29.28
CA ARG A 8 -10.44 65.28 -27.96
C ARG A 8 -10.22 64.25 -26.85
N MET A 9 -9.27 64.61 -25.99
CA MET A 9 -8.82 63.89 -24.80
C MET A 9 -9.97 63.70 -23.82
N GLY A 10 -10.24 62.43 -23.46
CA GLY A 10 -11.20 62.03 -22.45
C GLY A 10 -10.50 61.71 -21.14
N ARG A 11 -10.85 62.52 -20.12
CA ARG A 11 -10.49 62.48 -18.69
C ARG A 11 -10.16 61.09 -18.13
N TRP A 12 -9.06 61.02 -17.38
CA TRP A 12 -8.72 59.91 -16.51
C TRP A 12 -9.68 59.90 -15.32
N HIS A 13 -10.49 58.84 -15.21
CA HIS A 13 -11.27 58.55 -14.01
C HIS A 13 -10.64 57.34 -13.36
N TRP A 14 -10.07 57.53 -12.18
CA TRP A 14 -9.59 56.46 -11.32
C TRP A 14 -10.80 55.76 -10.70
N THR A 15 -11.23 54.64 -11.29
CA THR A 15 -12.19 53.76 -10.65
C THR A 15 -11.44 52.80 -9.72
N LEU A 16 -11.54 53.07 -8.42
CA LEU A 16 -11.22 52.12 -7.35
C LEU A 16 -12.11 50.88 -7.51
N SER A 17 -11.57 49.82 -8.10
CA SER A 17 -12.22 48.50 -8.09
C SER A 17 -11.86 47.83 -6.77
N ALA A 18 -12.80 47.85 -5.83
CA ALA A 18 -12.76 46.98 -4.66
C ALA A 18 -12.96 45.53 -5.14
N ALA A 19 -11.86 44.82 -5.38
CA ALA A 19 -11.89 43.39 -5.62
C ALA A 19 -12.24 42.69 -4.30
N LEU A 20 -13.52 42.29 -4.16
CA LEU A 20 -13.95 41.31 -3.18
C LEU A 20 -13.16 40.02 -3.46
N LEU A 21 -12.11 39.78 -2.68
CA LEU A 21 -11.46 38.48 -2.60
C LEU A 21 -12.42 37.55 -1.86
N LEU A 22 -13.27 36.86 -2.61
CA LEU A 22 -13.99 35.68 -2.16
C LEU A 22 -12.93 34.66 -1.71
N GLY A 23 -12.80 34.49 -0.40
CA GLY A 23 -11.99 33.46 0.21
C GLY A 23 -12.51 32.09 -0.19
N GLY A 24 -11.93 31.51 -1.24
CA GLY A 24 -12.06 30.09 -1.53
C GLY A 24 -11.28 29.30 -0.49
N GLY A 25 -11.96 28.83 0.55
CA GLY A 25 -11.41 27.82 1.45
C GLY A 25 -11.14 26.54 0.66
N GLN A 26 -9.89 26.30 0.30
CA GLN A 26 -9.47 25.01 -0.23
C GLN A 26 -9.53 24.00 0.91
N ALA A 27 -10.55 23.14 0.90
CA ALA A 27 -10.54 21.92 1.71
C ALA A 27 -9.47 20.98 1.11
N ALA A 28 -8.23 21.13 1.56
CA ALA A 28 -7.22 20.10 1.34
C ALA A 28 -7.72 18.84 2.06
N GLN A 29 -8.08 17.81 1.29
CA GLN A 29 -8.28 16.46 1.83
C GLN A 29 -6.91 15.90 2.22
N GLY A 30 -6.40 16.36 3.37
CA GLY A 30 -5.21 15.82 4.01
C GLY A 30 -5.54 14.55 4.78
N VAL A 31 -4.54 13.68 4.94
CA VAL A 31 -4.61 12.55 5.87
C VAL A 31 -4.96 13.10 7.26
N THR A 32 -5.89 12.44 7.96
CA THR A 32 -6.29 12.89 9.30
C THR A 32 -5.17 12.58 10.30
N PRO A 33 -5.03 13.37 11.39
CA PRO A 33 -4.05 13.07 12.44
C PRO A 33 -4.19 11.68 13.04
N GLU A 34 -5.40 11.10 13.01
CA GLU A 34 -5.67 9.74 13.45
C GLU A 34 -5.15 8.70 12.45
N ALA A 35 -5.45 8.87 11.17
CA ALA A 35 -4.93 7.99 10.12
C ALA A 35 -3.40 8.02 10.05
N ASP A 36 -2.78 9.18 10.25
CA ASP A 36 -1.32 9.31 10.34
C ASP A 36 -0.75 8.54 11.54
N ARG A 37 -1.40 8.62 12.71
CA ARG A 37 -0.97 7.87 13.91
C ARG A 37 -1.08 6.36 13.68
N LEU A 38 -2.19 5.89 13.11
CA LEU A 38 -2.37 4.47 12.78
C LEU A 38 -1.32 4.01 11.77
N TRP A 39 -1.00 4.83 10.77
CA TRP A 39 0.05 4.52 9.80
C TRP A 39 1.44 4.38 10.45
N GLN A 40 1.79 5.27 11.38
CA GLN A 40 3.06 5.16 12.13
C GLN A 40 3.07 3.99 13.11
N ALA A 41 1.93 3.67 13.73
CA ALA A 41 1.80 2.50 14.60
C ALA A 41 2.02 1.19 13.81
N ALA A 42 1.37 1.04 12.65
CA ALA A 42 1.56 -0.12 11.77
C ALA A 42 3.02 -0.26 11.32
N ARG A 43 3.71 0.85 11.01
CA ARG A 43 5.14 0.83 10.72
C ARG A 43 5.97 0.35 11.92
N ALA A 44 5.67 0.85 13.12
CA ALA A 44 6.38 0.43 14.33
C ALA A 44 6.18 -1.07 14.60
N ASP A 45 4.94 -1.56 14.45
CA ASP A 45 4.61 -2.97 14.58
C ASP A 45 5.33 -3.84 13.54
N TYR A 46 5.39 -3.40 12.29
CA TYR A 46 6.21 -4.07 11.27
C TYR A 46 7.69 -4.15 11.70
N VAL A 47 8.26 -3.05 12.20
CA VAL A 47 9.66 -3.03 12.64
C VAL A 47 9.90 -4.00 13.80
N LEU A 48 8.99 -4.04 14.77
CA LEU A 48 9.13 -4.87 15.97
C LEU A 48 8.86 -6.35 15.71
N GLN A 49 7.91 -6.69 14.84
CA GLN A 49 7.42 -8.06 14.67
C GLN A 49 7.91 -8.73 13.40
N CYS A 50 8.30 -7.99 12.36
CA CYS A 50 8.56 -8.55 11.03
C CYS A 50 9.97 -8.22 10.50
N ALA A 51 10.46 -7.00 10.75
CA ALA A 51 11.71 -6.50 10.16
C ALA A 51 12.97 -7.23 10.64
N GLY A 52 12.90 -7.97 11.74
CA GLY A 52 14.00 -8.86 12.17
C GLY A 52 14.40 -9.85 11.06
N CYS A 53 13.42 -10.40 10.35
CA CYS A 53 13.62 -11.28 9.21
C CYS A 53 13.58 -10.49 7.88
N HIS A 54 12.54 -9.67 7.69
CA HIS A 54 12.25 -9.02 6.40
C HIS A 54 13.04 -7.74 6.15
N ARG A 55 13.81 -7.28 7.13
CA ARG A 55 14.53 -5.99 7.16
C ARG A 55 13.59 -4.79 7.15
N VAL A 56 14.09 -3.65 7.62
CA VAL A 56 13.30 -2.42 7.71
C VAL A 56 12.86 -1.93 6.32
N ASP A 57 13.68 -2.19 5.30
CA ASP A 57 13.39 -1.84 3.89
C ASP A 57 12.65 -2.94 3.13
N GLY A 58 12.23 -4.02 3.80
CA GLY A 58 11.45 -5.10 3.18
C GLY A 58 12.23 -6.05 2.27
N ARG A 59 13.55 -5.87 2.12
CA ARG A 59 14.37 -6.66 1.18
C ARG A 59 14.50 -8.15 1.51
N GLY A 60 14.13 -8.55 2.72
CA GLY A 60 14.24 -9.93 3.17
C GLY A 60 15.67 -10.48 3.19
N SER A 61 15.77 -11.79 2.95
CA SER A 61 17.01 -12.54 2.84
C SER A 61 16.78 -13.81 2.03
N ASN A 62 16.98 -13.71 0.70
CA ASN A 62 16.76 -14.84 -0.21
C ASN A 62 17.55 -16.09 0.20
N PRO A 63 18.87 -16.04 0.53
CA PRO A 63 19.61 -17.25 0.92
C PRO A 63 19.08 -17.97 2.17
N HIS A 64 18.28 -17.29 2.99
CA HIS A 64 17.64 -17.86 4.18
C HIS A 64 16.15 -18.10 3.98
N GLY A 65 15.65 -17.98 2.75
CA GLY A 65 14.27 -18.23 2.45
C GLY A 65 13.30 -17.16 2.94
N ILE A 66 13.80 -15.96 3.26
CA ILE A 66 12.96 -14.83 3.67
C ILE A 66 12.65 -13.97 2.44
N PRO A 67 11.39 -13.92 1.97
CA PRO A 67 11.07 -13.24 0.72
C PRO A 67 11.25 -11.73 0.81
N ASP A 68 11.70 -11.14 -0.30
CA ASP A 68 11.69 -9.69 -0.52
C ASP A 68 10.25 -9.25 -0.80
N PHE A 69 9.75 -8.28 -0.05
CA PHE A 69 8.40 -7.75 -0.22
C PHE A 69 8.30 -6.74 -1.36
N ARG A 70 9.39 -6.06 -1.68
CA ARG A 70 9.37 -4.92 -2.60
C ARG A 70 8.94 -5.37 -3.98
N GLN A 71 7.90 -4.72 -4.51
CA GLN A 71 7.36 -4.99 -5.85
C GLN A 71 7.06 -6.49 -6.07
N SER A 72 6.62 -7.19 -5.02
CA SER A 72 6.34 -8.63 -5.04
C SER A 72 5.12 -9.00 -4.19
N VAL A 73 5.08 -8.53 -2.93
CA VAL A 73 4.04 -8.97 -1.98
C VAL A 73 2.63 -8.52 -2.38
N GLY A 74 2.51 -7.40 -3.10
CA GLY A 74 1.24 -6.87 -3.58
C GLY A 74 0.55 -7.75 -4.61
N ALA A 75 1.31 -8.57 -5.35
CA ALA A 75 0.70 -9.51 -6.31
C ALA A 75 -0.25 -10.51 -5.63
N PHE A 76 0.04 -10.92 -4.38
CA PHE A 76 -0.72 -11.95 -3.68
C PHE A 76 -2.19 -11.57 -3.45
N VAL A 77 -2.54 -10.28 -3.38
CA VAL A 77 -3.93 -9.87 -3.11
C VAL A 77 -4.85 -9.98 -4.32
N HIS A 78 -4.32 -10.27 -5.51
CA HIS A 78 -5.12 -10.56 -6.71
C HIS A 78 -5.78 -11.94 -6.67
N LEU A 79 -5.33 -12.81 -5.78
CA LEU A 79 -5.93 -14.11 -5.53
C LEU A 79 -6.61 -14.13 -4.16
N PRO A 80 -7.87 -14.58 -4.03
CA PRO A 80 -8.50 -14.78 -2.73
C PRO A 80 -7.65 -15.66 -1.81
N ALA A 81 -7.06 -16.73 -2.35
CA ALA A 81 -6.15 -17.61 -1.61
C ALA A 81 -4.82 -16.92 -1.24
N GLY A 82 -4.30 -16.04 -2.10
CA GLY A 82 -3.09 -15.27 -1.82
C GLY A 82 -3.31 -14.21 -0.75
N ARG A 83 -4.47 -13.56 -0.76
CA ARG A 83 -4.89 -12.62 0.29
C ARG A 83 -4.97 -13.31 1.65
N GLN A 84 -5.54 -14.51 1.70
CA GLN A 84 -5.58 -15.36 2.90
C GLN A 84 -4.19 -15.86 3.32
N TYR A 85 -3.34 -16.19 2.35
CA TYR A 85 -1.96 -16.62 2.61
C TYR A 85 -1.17 -15.58 3.41
N LEU A 86 -1.26 -14.28 3.06
CA LEU A 86 -0.54 -13.22 3.80
C LEU A 86 -0.94 -13.11 5.28
N ILE A 87 -2.20 -13.43 5.63
CA ILE A 87 -2.65 -13.48 7.04
C ILE A 87 -2.09 -14.71 7.77
N ARG A 88 -1.95 -15.82 7.04
CA ARG A 88 -1.76 -17.17 7.59
C ARG A 88 -0.31 -17.64 7.57
N VAL A 89 0.61 -16.92 6.90
CA VAL A 89 2.04 -17.26 6.95
C VAL A 89 2.52 -17.29 8.41
N PRO A 90 3.40 -18.24 8.80
CA PRO A 90 3.73 -18.46 10.21
C PRO A 90 4.14 -17.19 10.97
N GLY A 91 4.95 -16.32 10.36
CA GLY A 91 5.36 -15.05 10.99
C GLY A 91 4.20 -14.12 11.31
N ALA A 92 3.20 -14.01 10.42
CA ALA A 92 2.01 -13.19 10.65
C ALA A 92 1.05 -13.87 11.63
N ALA A 93 0.73 -15.14 11.39
CA ALA A 93 -0.25 -15.89 12.16
C ALA A 93 0.13 -16.05 13.64
N HIS A 94 1.43 -16.17 13.93
CA HIS A 94 1.98 -16.33 15.28
C HIS A 94 2.52 -15.03 15.91
N SER A 95 2.37 -13.88 15.24
CA SER A 95 2.77 -12.59 15.82
C SER A 95 2.01 -12.29 17.11
N GLN A 96 2.56 -11.41 17.95
CA GLN A 96 1.89 -10.94 19.17
C GLN A 96 0.83 -9.86 18.92
N LEU A 97 0.67 -9.43 17.66
CA LEU A 97 -0.31 -8.44 17.25
C LEU A 97 -1.73 -8.96 17.43
N SER A 98 -2.65 -8.08 17.81
CA SER A 98 -4.08 -8.29 17.68
C SER A 98 -4.50 -8.47 16.20
N ASN A 99 -5.75 -8.85 15.95
CA ASN A 99 -6.24 -8.98 14.58
C ASN A 99 -6.34 -7.63 13.87
N ALA A 100 -6.68 -6.56 14.59
CA ALA A 100 -6.70 -5.21 14.05
C ALA A 100 -5.29 -4.72 13.70
N GLU A 101 -4.33 -4.85 14.62
CA GLU A 101 -2.94 -4.45 14.38
C GLU A 101 -2.31 -5.25 13.23
N LEU A 102 -2.61 -6.56 13.12
CA LEU A 102 -2.14 -7.35 11.98
C LEU A 102 -2.76 -6.88 10.66
N ALA A 103 -4.05 -6.52 10.63
CA ALA A 103 -4.67 -5.93 9.44
C ALA A 103 -3.99 -4.62 9.04
N ASP A 104 -3.70 -3.76 10.01
CA ASP A 104 -3.00 -2.49 9.79
C ASP A 104 -1.58 -2.70 9.25
N VAL A 105 -0.82 -3.64 9.82
CA VAL A 105 0.52 -4.01 9.33
C VAL A 105 0.48 -4.56 7.90
N LEU A 106 -0.48 -5.43 7.57
CA LEU A 106 -0.66 -5.95 6.22
C LEU A 106 -0.98 -4.82 5.22
N ASN A 107 -1.88 -3.91 5.59
CA ASN A 107 -2.22 -2.76 4.76
C ASN A 107 -1.03 -1.82 4.57
N TRP A 108 -0.27 -1.58 5.64
CA TRP A 108 0.93 -0.74 5.63
C TRP A 108 2.01 -1.33 4.73
N LEU A 109 2.39 -2.60 4.94
CA LEU A 109 3.48 -3.23 4.19
C LEU A 109 3.16 -3.33 2.69
N LEU A 110 1.90 -3.57 2.35
CA LEU A 110 1.45 -3.68 0.96
C LEU A 110 1.60 -2.35 0.22
N LYS A 111 1.17 -1.26 0.86
CA LYS A 111 1.27 0.10 0.31
C LYS A 111 2.73 0.58 0.30
N GLU A 112 3.51 0.31 1.35
CA GLU A 112 4.90 0.74 1.44
C GLU A 112 5.78 0.04 0.41
N PHE A 113 5.71 -1.29 0.34
CA PHE A 113 6.65 -2.07 -0.47
C PHE A 113 6.14 -2.39 -1.87
N SER A 114 4.82 -2.36 -2.10
CA SER A 114 4.23 -2.96 -3.29
C SER A 114 2.99 -2.23 -3.84
N ALA A 115 2.83 -0.92 -3.57
CA ALA A 115 1.66 -0.15 -4.00
C ALA A 115 1.34 -0.27 -5.50
N SER A 116 2.34 -0.29 -6.36
CA SER A 116 2.21 -0.40 -7.83
C SER A 116 1.57 -1.72 -8.29
N GLN A 117 1.60 -2.76 -7.46
CA GLN A 117 1.00 -4.06 -7.77
C GLN A 117 -0.39 -4.22 -7.18
N LEU A 118 -0.89 -3.28 -6.38
CA LEU A 118 -2.22 -3.37 -5.81
C LEU A 118 -3.29 -3.17 -6.89
N PRO A 119 -4.42 -3.91 -6.83
CA PRO A 119 -5.55 -3.63 -7.70
C PRO A 119 -6.09 -2.21 -7.45
N ALA A 120 -6.62 -1.57 -8.48
CA ALA A 120 -7.13 -0.20 -8.38
C ALA A 120 -8.27 -0.06 -7.36
N ASP A 121 -9.05 -1.12 -7.19
CA ASP A 121 -10.13 -1.29 -6.24
C ASP A 121 -9.70 -2.08 -4.99
N PHE A 122 -8.40 -2.04 -4.63
CA PHE A 122 -7.89 -2.73 -3.45
C PHE A 122 -8.69 -2.39 -2.20
N ILE A 123 -9.31 -3.43 -1.63
CA ILE A 123 -10.00 -3.36 -0.35
C ILE A 123 -8.98 -3.68 0.74
N PRO A 124 -8.70 -2.75 1.68
CA PRO A 124 -7.82 -3.01 2.81
C PRO A 124 -8.25 -4.26 3.60
N TYR A 125 -7.30 -4.93 4.23
CA TYR A 125 -7.60 -5.93 5.25
C TYR A 125 -8.35 -5.28 6.41
N ASP A 126 -9.35 -5.99 6.94
CA ASP A 126 -10.03 -5.61 8.16
C ASP A 126 -9.81 -6.64 9.28
N GLU A 127 -10.10 -6.23 10.51
CA GLU A 127 -9.95 -7.08 11.69
C GLU A 127 -10.76 -8.38 11.56
N ALA A 128 -11.98 -8.31 11.01
CA ALA A 128 -12.89 -9.45 10.95
C ALA A 128 -12.38 -10.53 9.98
N GLU A 129 -11.81 -10.15 8.86
CA GLU A 129 -11.15 -11.04 7.92
C GLU A 129 -9.94 -11.72 8.55
N VAL A 130 -9.08 -10.93 9.22
CA VAL A 130 -7.93 -11.48 9.94
C VAL A 130 -8.39 -12.47 11.01
N ALA A 131 -9.40 -12.11 11.80
CA ALA A 131 -9.95 -12.97 12.85
C ALA A 131 -10.49 -14.30 12.31
N ARG A 132 -11.13 -14.31 11.14
CA ARG A 132 -11.63 -15.55 10.50
C ARG A 132 -10.50 -16.42 9.94
N ALA A 133 -9.50 -15.79 9.33
CA ALA A 133 -8.45 -16.48 8.58
C ALA A 133 -7.30 -17.00 9.46
N ARG A 134 -6.83 -16.16 10.39
CA ARG A 134 -5.62 -16.37 11.18
C ARG A 134 -5.58 -17.69 11.98
N PRO A 135 -6.69 -18.22 12.53
CA PRO A 135 -6.68 -19.51 13.23
C PRO A 135 -6.42 -20.71 12.30
N GLN A 136 -6.63 -20.57 10.99
CA GLN A 136 -6.52 -21.65 10.01
C GLN A 136 -5.07 -21.81 9.55
N ARG A 137 -4.25 -22.55 10.29
CA ARG A 137 -2.82 -22.68 10.00
C ARG A 137 -2.55 -23.61 8.81
N TYR A 138 -1.45 -23.36 8.12
CA TYR A 138 -0.90 -24.32 7.15
C TYR A 138 0.00 -25.31 7.90
N ASP A 139 -0.10 -26.60 7.56
CA ASP A 139 0.84 -27.61 8.05
C ASP A 139 2.22 -27.41 7.42
N ASP A 140 2.25 -27.13 6.11
CA ASP A 140 3.42 -26.67 5.38
C ASP A 140 3.03 -25.48 4.48
N VAL A 141 3.71 -24.36 4.68
CA VAL A 141 3.48 -23.11 3.94
C VAL A 141 4.18 -23.12 2.57
N VAL A 142 5.19 -23.97 2.36
CA VAL A 142 6.02 -23.95 1.14
C VAL A 142 5.23 -24.37 -0.10
N PRO A 143 4.50 -25.50 -0.11
CA PRO A 143 3.72 -25.90 -1.28
C PRO A 143 2.65 -24.86 -1.63
N VAL A 144 2.00 -24.28 -0.61
CA VAL A 144 0.99 -23.22 -0.79
C VAL A 144 1.60 -22.00 -1.46
N ARG A 145 2.79 -21.57 -0.99
CA ARG A 145 3.51 -20.44 -1.59
C ARG A 145 3.88 -20.71 -3.04
N HIS A 146 4.34 -21.91 -3.37
CA HIS A 146 4.74 -22.27 -4.74
C HIS A 146 3.54 -22.25 -5.67
N GLN A 147 2.42 -22.86 -5.27
CA GLN A 147 1.18 -22.85 -6.06
C GLN A 147 0.69 -21.43 -6.35
N LEU A 148 0.66 -20.57 -5.33
CA LEU A 148 0.27 -19.16 -5.51
C LEU A 148 1.25 -18.41 -6.42
N ALA A 149 2.55 -18.69 -6.31
CA ALA A 149 3.55 -18.05 -7.14
C ALA A 149 3.42 -18.44 -8.61
N GLU A 150 3.14 -19.71 -8.89
CA GLU A 150 2.88 -20.22 -10.24
C GLU A 150 1.62 -19.56 -10.84
N GLU A 151 0.53 -19.50 -10.08
CA GLU A 151 -0.71 -18.88 -10.52
C GLU A 151 -0.53 -17.39 -10.83
N LEU A 152 0.08 -16.63 -9.92
CA LEU A 152 0.37 -15.21 -10.12
C LEU A 152 1.30 -14.97 -11.30
N THR A 153 2.30 -15.82 -11.50
CA THR A 153 3.20 -15.74 -12.66
C THR A 153 2.44 -15.99 -13.96
N SER A 154 1.50 -16.93 -13.97
CA SER A 154 0.64 -17.20 -15.13
C SER A 154 -0.29 -16.03 -15.48
N MET A 155 -0.62 -15.20 -14.49
CA MET A 155 -1.39 -13.96 -14.65
C MET A 155 -0.51 -12.75 -15.07
N GLY A 156 0.81 -12.93 -15.19
CA GLY A 156 1.74 -11.89 -15.62
C GLY A 156 2.39 -11.08 -14.49
N TYR A 157 2.22 -11.47 -13.23
CA TYR A 157 2.92 -10.83 -12.12
C TYR A 157 4.35 -11.35 -12.00
N SER A 158 5.31 -10.43 -11.85
CA SER A 158 6.67 -10.78 -11.44
C SER A 158 6.76 -10.82 -9.93
N LEU A 159 7.25 -11.93 -9.38
CA LEU A 159 7.51 -12.10 -7.96
C LEU A 159 9.01 -12.07 -7.65
N SER A 160 9.34 -11.68 -6.43
CA SER A 160 10.70 -11.78 -5.90
C SER A 160 11.15 -13.24 -5.80
N ALA A 161 12.45 -13.46 -5.99
CA ALA A 161 13.04 -14.77 -5.81
C ALA A 161 12.78 -15.32 -4.40
N TYR A 162 12.51 -16.61 -4.33
CA TYR A 162 12.24 -17.32 -3.09
C TYR A 162 12.90 -18.70 -3.16
N SER A 163 13.96 -18.91 -2.36
CA SER A 163 14.71 -20.17 -2.36
C SER A 163 14.40 -21.09 -1.18
N TYR A 164 13.43 -20.74 -0.31
CA TYR A 164 13.10 -21.63 0.80
C TYR A 164 12.39 -22.87 0.27
N GLY A 165 12.95 -24.05 0.53
CA GLY A 165 12.35 -25.30 0.11
C GLY A 165 12.42 -25.57 -1.39
N SER A 166 13.08 -24.72 -2.20
CA SER A 166 13.31 -24.99 -3.63
C SER A 166 14.20 -26.21 -3.87
N ASP A 167 15.00 -26.59 -2.87
CA ASP A 167 15.86 -27.77 -2.90
C ASP A 167 15.16 -29.04 -2.38
N ARG A 168 13.92 -28.91 -1.87
CA ARG A 168 13.11 -30.07 -1.49
C ARG A 168 12.56 -30.68 -2.77
N LYS A 169 13.22 -31.74 -3.26
CA LYS A 169 12.62 -32.64 -4.25
C LYS A 169 11.31 -33.21 -3.66
N PRO A 170 10.28 -33.44 -4.50
CA PRO A 170 9.03 -34.05 -4.07
C PRO A 170 9.26 -35.41 -3.38
#